data_AF-A0A642UNE1-F1
#
_entry.id   AF-A0A642UNE1-F1
#
_cell.length_a   1.000
_cell.length_b   1.000
_cell.length_c   1.000
_cell.angle_alpha   90.00
_cell.angle_beta   90.00
_cell.angle_gamma   90.00
#
_symmetry.space_group_name_H-M   'P 1'
#
loop_
_entity.id
_entity.type
_entity.pdbx_description
1 polymer ?
#
loop_
_entity_poly.entity_id
_entity_poly.type
_entity_poly.pdbx_seq_one_letter_code
_entity_poly.pdbx_strand_id
1 'polypeptide(L)'
;MGLFNRIKCLFASVLLFYVFYLNNYKCVEMRENPLHTRVDQVFHPLARHHAAGCESLAKAHQFVQPYLDQTHAFLDEHIHEKPWFKQYKIEEKIQAAKHHFHQVADPVLQQVFQSFDGFEKQAYDYVVKYTNEGKKFVDEKVKKD
;
A
#
# COMPACT_ATOMS: atom_id res chain seq x y z
N MET A 1 -24.07 7.24 -20.76
CA MET A 1 -23.37 7.65 -19.52
C MET A 1 -22.69 6.47 -18.81
N GLY A 2 -21.90 5.64 -19.52
CA GLY A 2 -21.35 4.39 -18.93
C GLY A 2 -19.83 4.34 -18.80
N LEU A 3 -19.09 4.91 -19.75
CA LEU A 3 -17.62 4.78 -19.81
C LEU A 3 -16.89 5.64 -18.79
N PHE A 4 -17.29 6.90 -18.62
CA PHE A 4 -16.63 7.81 -17.67
C PHE A 4 -16.72 7.33 -16.21
N ASN A 5 -17.86 6.77 -15.79
CA ASN A 5 -18.01 6.24 -14.44
C ASN A 5 -17.19 4.96 -14.24
N ARG A 6 -17.12 4.08 -15.25
CA ARG A 6 -16.27 2.88 -15.21
C ARG A 6 -14.79 3.22 -15.09
N ILE A 7 -14.32 4.23 -15.83
CA ILE A 7 -12.92 4.71 -15.77
C ILE A 7 -12.58 5.25 -14.37
N LYS A 8 -13.47 6.05 -13.77
CA LYS A 8 -13.28 6.56 -12.40
C LYS A 8 -13.21 5.44 -11.37
N CYS A 9 -14.09 4.45 -11.46
CA CYS A 9 -14.05 3.28 -10.58
C CYS A 9 -12.75 2.49 -10.75
N LEU A 10 -12.28 2.31 -11.99
CA LEU A 10 -11.01 1.65 -12.27
C LEU A 10 -9.84 2.41 -11.64
N PHE A 11 -9.76 3.72 -11.85
CA PHE A 11 -8.74 4.56 -11.21
C PHE A 11 -8.79 4.50 -9.69
N ALA A 12 -9.98 4.58 -9.09
CA ALA A 12 -10.14 4.47 -7.65
C ALA A 12 -9.67 3.11 -7.14
N SER A 13 -10.02 2.02 -7.84
CA SER A 13 -9.58 0.67 -7.46
C SER A 13 -8.06 0.50 -7.54
N VAL A 14 -7.42 1.06 -8.57
CA VAL A 14 -5.96 1.04 -8.74
C VAL A 14 -5.29 1.85 -7.64
N LEU A 15 -5.82 3.04 -7.32
CA LEU A 15 -5.30 3.87 -6.24
C LEU A 15 -5.44 3.17 -4.88
N LEU A 16 -6.59 2.57 -4.60
CA LEU A 16 -6.82 1.81 -3.37
C LEU A 16 -5.88 0.62 -3.26
N PHE A 17 -5.71 -0.14 -4.36
CA PHE A 17 -4.75 -1.22 -4.42
C PHE A 17 -3.32 -0.74 -4.17
N TYR A 18 -2.93 0.40 -4.78
CA TYR A 18 -1.60 0.96 -4.61
C TYR A 18 -1.33 1.44 -3.18
N VAL A 19 -2.31 2.09 -2.55
CA VAL A 19 -2.24 2.46 -1.12
C VAL A 19 -2.12 1.22 -0.25
N PHE A 20 -2.89 0.17 -0.55
CA PHE A 20 -2.85 -1.09 0.16
C PHE A 20 -1.48 -1.79 0.02
N TYR A 21 -0.92 -1.81 -1.19
CA TYR A 21 0.42 -2.30 -1.49
C TYR A 21 1.50 -1.52 -0.73
N LEU A 22 1.45 -0.19 -0.77
CA LEU A 22 2.39 0.64 -0.02
C LEU A 22 2.33 0.34 1.48
N ASN A 23 1.12 0.35 2.06
CA ASN A 23 0.94 0.20 3.49
C ASN A 23 1.36 -1.18 4.01
N ASN A 24 1.03 -2.26 3.30
CA ASN A 24 1.24 -3.63 3.79
C ASN A 24 2.55 -4.27 3.32
N TYR A 25 3.17 -3.76 2.25
CA TYR A 25 4.39 -4.34 1.70
C TYR A 25 5.55 -3.36 1.77
N LYS A 26 5.53 -2.27 0.99
CA LYS A 26 6.68 -1.38 0.86
C LYS A 26 7.04 -0.64 2.15
N CYS A 27 6.07 -0.11 2.88
CA CYS A 27 6.35 0.60 4.13
C CYS A 27 6.83 -0.34 5.24
N VAL A 28 6.36 -1.60 5.25
CA VAL A 28 6.83 -2.63 6.19
C VAL A 28 8.27 -3.02 5.87
N GLU A 29 8.55 -3.29 4.59
CA GLU A 29 9.90 -3.61 4.08
C GLU A 29 10.91 -2.51 4.43
N MET A 30 10.53 -1.23 4.26
CA MET A 30 11.38 -0.08 4.63
C MET A 30 11.62 0.07 6.13
N ARG A 31 10.66 -0.35 6.97
CA ARG A 31 10.76 -0.27 8.43
C ARG A 31 11.63 -1.39 9.00
N GLU A 32 11.50 -2.60 8.45
CA GLU A 32 12.17 -3.80 8.96
C GLU A 32 13.59 -3.94 8.41
N ASN A 33 13.86 -3.50 7.17
CA ASN A 33 15.14 -3.69 6.50
C ASN A 33 15.77 -2.37 5.99
N PRO A 34 16.14 -1.43 6.88
CA PRO A 34 16.66 -0.12 6.49
C PRO A 34 18.00 -0.18 5.73
N LEU A 35 18.78 -1.24 5.92
CA LEU A 35 20.07 -1.44 5.24
C LEU A 35 19.88 -1.90 3.79
N HIS A 36 18.98 -2.86 3.55
CA HIS A 36 18.60 -3.32 2.20
C HIS A 36 17.88 -2.21 1.43
N THR A 37 17.04 -1.45 2.13
CA THR A 37 16.36 -0.26 1.60
C THR A 37 17.35 0.79 1.07
N ARG A 38 18.57 0.95 1.63
CA ARG A 38 19.57 1.86 1.04
C ARG A 38 20.15 1.36 -0.28
N VAL A 39 20.29 0.04 -0.43
CA VAL A 39 20.78 -0.55 -1.68
C VAL A 39 19.67 -0.48 -2.72
N ASP A 40 18.45 -0.87 -2.36
CA ASP A 40 17.28 -0.76 -3.24
C ASP A 40 16.84 0.68 -3.51
N GLN A 41 17.14 1.65 -2.63
CA GLN A 41 16.97 3.08 -2.93
C GLN A 41 17.86 3.57 -4.08
N VAL A 42 18.97 2.89 -4.34
CA VAL A 42 19.86 3.16 -5.48
C VAL A 42 19.36 2.46 -6.73
N PHE A 43 18.71 1.29 -6.60
CA PHE A 43 18.27 0.46 -7.73
C PHE A 43 16.79 0.61 -8.13
N HIS A 44 15.93 1.12 -7.25
CA HIS A 44 14.53 1.40 -7.50
C HIS A 44 14.28 2.91 -7.62
N PRO A 45 13.96 3.40 -8.81
CA PRO A 45 13.91 4.84 -9.08
C PRO A 45 12.75 5.57 -8.35
N LEU A 46 11.77 4.82 -7.82
CA LEU A 46 10.65 5.37 -7.04
C LEU A 46 10.86 5.38 -5.52
N ALA A 47 12.00 4.91 -5.01
CA ALA A 47 12.16 4.71 -3.58
C ALA A 47 11.97 5.99 -2.73
N ARG A 48 12.31 7.17 -3.27
CA ARG A 48 12.02 8.47 -2.63
C ARG A 48 10.53 8.78 -2.55
N HIS A 49 9.77 8.43 -3.59
CA HIS A 49 8.33 8.64 -3.62
C HIS A 49 7.61 7.66 -2.69
N HIS A 50 8.08 6.42 -2.61
CA HIS A 50 7.59 5.45 -1.64
C HIS A 50 7.84 5.92 -0.20
N ALA A 51 9.03 6.43 0.11
CA ALA A 51 9.34 6.96 1.45
C ALA A 51 8.41 8.12 1.86
N ALA A 52 8.19 9.09 0.96
CA ALA A 52 7.25 10.20 1.20
C ALA A 52 5.80 9.72 1.33
N GLY A 53 5.41 8.70 0.55
CA GLY A 53 4.11 8.04 0.65
C GLY A 53 3.91 7.35 2.00
N CYS A 54 4.91 6.62 2.48
CA CYS A 54 4.91 5.97 3.78
C CYS A 54 4.81 6.97 4.94
N GLU A 55 5.53 8.09 4.87
CA GLU A 55 5.41 9.15 5.87
C GLU A 55 3.99 9.74 5.89
N SER A 56 3.39 9.96 4.72
CA SER A 56 2.03 10.46 4.60
C SER A 56 1.00 9.47 5.16
N LEU A 57 1.19 8.18 4.89
CA LEU A 57 0.35 7.12 5.44
C LEU A 57 0.48 7.02 6.97
N ALA A 58 1.69 7.16 7.51
CA ALA A 58 1.92 7.17 8.94
C ALA A 58 1.18 8.34 9.63
N LYS A 59 1.22 9.54 9.03
CA LYS A 59 0.46 10.70 9.51
C LYS A 59 -1.05 10.48 9.44
N ALA A 60 -1.55 9.89 8.35
CA ALA A 60 -2.96 9.53 8.22
C ALA A 60 -3.38 8.50 9.29
N HIS A 61 -2.53 7.51 9.57
CA HIS A 61 -2.77 6.54 10.62
C HIS A 61 -2.86 7.20 11.99
N GLN A 62 -1.93 8.11 12.33
CA GLN A 62 -1.97 8.88 13.58
C GLN A 62 -3.25 9.71 13.72
N PHE A 63 -3.77 10.26 12.63
CA PHE A 63 -5.03 11.00 12.64
C PHE A 63 -6.25 10.11 12.90
N VAL A 64 -6.26 8.89 12.36
CA VAL A 64 -7.38 7.94 12.49
C VAL A 64 -7.33 7.15 13.80
N GLN A 65 -6.14 6.90 14.34
CA GLN A 65 -5.91 6.13 15.56
C GLN A 65 -6.84 6.48 16.73
N PRO A 66 -7.06 7.75 17.12
CA PRO A 66 -7.93 8.06 18.27
C PRO A 66 -9.39 7.59 18.06
N TYR A 67 -9.89 7.57 16.82
CA TYR A 67 -11.25 7.08 16.53
C TYR A 67 -11.31 5.56 16.59
N LEU A 68 -10.25 4.87 16.17
CA LEU A 68 -10.13 3.43 16.33
C LEU A 68 -10.07 3.07 17.82
N ASP A 69 -9.27 3.78 18.60
CA ASP A 69 -9.14 3.55 20.04
C ASP A 69 -10.48 3.75 20.77
N GLN A 70 -11.25 4.79 20.40
CA GLN A 70 -12.61 4.99 20.92
C GLN A 70 -13.55 3.84 20.56
N THR A 71 -13.46 3.34 19.33
CA THR A 71 -14.28 2.21 18.88
C THR A 71 -13.90 0.95 19.64
N HIS A 72 -12.60 0.67 19.81
CA HIS A 72 -12.13 -0.46 20.60
C HIS A 72 -12.57 -0.37 22.06
N ALA A 73 -12.46 0.80 22.69
CA ALA A 73 -12.93 1.01 24.06
C ALA A 73 -14.44 0.74 24.19
N PHE A 74 -15.25 1.18 23.23
CA PHE A 74 -16.70 0.90 23.21
C PHE A 74 -16.98 -0.61 23.06
N LEU A 75 -16.26 -1.31 22.19
CA LEU A 75 -16.40 -2.76 22.03
C LEU A 75 -15.97 -3.52 23.29
N ASP A 76 -14.90 -3.07 23.94
CA ASP A 76 -14.42 -3.67 25.19
C ASP A 76 -15.50 -3.58 26.27
N GLU A 77 -16.02 -2.36 26.51
CA GLU A 77 -17.01 -2.09 27.56
C GLU A 77 -18.36 -2.78 27.31
N HIS A 78 -18.79 -2.89 26.05
CA HIS A 78 -20.15 -3.34 25.75
C HIS A 78 -20.27 -4.74 25.16
N ILE A 79 -19.20 -5.30 24.61
CA ILE A 79 -19.22 -6.61 23.95
C ILE A 79 -18.29 -7.57 24.68
N HIS A 80 -17.02 -7.23 24.84
CA HIS A 80 -16.02 -8.16 25.36
C HIS A 80 -16.20 -8.50 26.85
N GLU A 81 -16.82 -7.59 27.61
CA GLU A 81 -17.14 -7.85 29.01
C GLU A 81 -18.34 -8.78 29.23
N LYS A 82 -19.20 -9.00 28.22
CA LYS A 82 -20.43 -9.77 28.40
C LYS A 82 -20.14 -11.25 28.74
N PRO A 83 -20.92 -11.88 29.65
CA PRO A 83 -20.69 -13.25 30.08
C PRO A 83 -20.66 -14.27 28.94
N TRP A 84 -21.54 -14.10 27.94
CA TRP A 84 -21.59 -14.98 26.77
C TRP A 84 -20.33 -14.86 25.90
N PHE A 85 -19.75 -13.66 25.78
CA PHE A 85 -18.54 -13.44 24.97
C PHE A 85 -17.35 -14.22 25.53
N LYS A 86 -17.21 -14.19 26.86
CA LYS A 86 -16.20 -14.97 27.60
C LYS A 86 -16.52 -16.47 27.59
N GLN A 87 -17.77 -16.84 27.84
CA GLN A 87 -18.21 -18.25 27.89
C GLN A 87 -17.98 -18.98 26.57
N TYR A 88 -18.25 -18.33 25.44
CA TYR A 88 -18.04 -18.92 24.11
C TYR A 88 -16.64 -18.71 23.55
N LYS A 89 -15.75 -18.08 24.33
CA LYS A 89 -14.36 -17.76 23.94
C LYS A 89 -14.28 -17.10 22.56
N ILE A 90 -15.15 -16.11 22.34
CA ILE A 90 -15.30 -15.49 21.01
C ILE A 90 -14.00 -14.82 20.58
N GLU A 91 -13.29 -14.19 21.51
CA GLU A 91 -11.96 -13.61 21.26
C GLU A 91 -10.99 -14.65 20.69
N GLU A 92 -10.85 -15.82 21.34
CA GLU A 92 -9.96 -16.90 20.87
C GLU A 92 -10.34 -17.35 19.44
N LYS A 93 -11.64 -17.42 19.14
CA LYS A 93 -12.12 -17.82 17.80
C LYS A 93 -11.83 -16.75 16.75
N ILE A 94 -12.02 -15.47 17.08
CA ILE A 94 -11.69 -14.35 16.19
C ILE A 94 -10.19 -14.34 15.91
N GLN A 95 -9.36 -14.50 16.95
CA GLN A 95 -7.90 -14.55 16.80
C GLN A 95 -7.46 -15.76 15.98
N ALA A 96 -8.06 -16.94 16.20
CA ALA A 96 -7.78 -18.14 15.40
C ALA A 96 -8.17 -17.97 13.93
N ALA A 97 -9.35 -17.37 13.66
CA ALA A 97 -9.79 -17.08 12.30
C ALA A 97 -8.87 -16.06 11.61
N LYS A 98 -8.48 -15.00 12.33
CA LYS A 98 -7.52 -14.00 11.85
C LYS A 98 -6.17 -14.65 11.54
N HIS A 99 -5.67 -15.50 12.43
CA HIS A 99 -4.41 -16.21 12.23
C HIS A 99 -4.48 -17.14 11.00
N HIS A 100 -5.56 -17.91 10.87
CA HIS A 100 -5.75 -18.77 9.71
C HIS A 100 -5.85 -17.97 8.41
N PHE A 101 -6.55 -16.83 8.43
CA PHE A 101 -6.61 -15.92 7.30
C PHE A 101 -5.21 -15.44 6.93
N HIS A 102 -4.40 -14.96 7.88
CA HIS A 102 -3.03 -14.53 7.63
C HIS A 102 -2.15 -15.65 7.05
N GLN A 103 -2.23 -16.86 7.61
CA GLN A 103 -1.48 -18.02 7.10
C GLN A 103 -1.75 -18.32 5.63
N VAL A 104 -2.98 -18.09 5.15
CA VAL A 104 -3.39 -18.40 3.78
C VAL A 104 -3.24 -17.19 2.85
N ALA A 105 -3.66 -16.01 3.31
CA ALA A 105 -3.72 -14.81 2.50
C ALA A 105 -2.37 -14.12 2.38
N ASP A 106 -1.59 -14.03 3.46
CA ASP A 106 -0.31 -13.32 3.47
C ASP A 106 0.68 -13.86 2.42
N PRO A 107 0.90 -15.18 2.25
CA PRO A 107 1.83 -15.67 1.24
C PRO A 107 1.35 -15.36 -0.19
N VAL A 108 0.04 -15.42 -0.43
CA VAL A 108 -0.53 -15.08 -1.75
C VAL A 108 -0.38 -13.58 -2.02
N LEU A 109 -0.72 -12.74 -1.05
CA LEU A 109 -0.56 -11.29 -1.14
C LEU A 109 0.90 -10.90 -1.36
N GLN A 110 1.83 -11.56 -0.67
CA GLN A 110 3.26 -11.32 -0.84
C GLN A 110 3.72 -11.64 -2.27
N GLN A 111 3.27 -12.74 -2.87
CA GLN A 111 3.58 -13.06 -4.27
C GLN A 111 3.00 -12.03 -5.25
N VAL A 112 1.77 -11.56 -5.01
CA VAL A 112 1.13 -10.52 -5.82
C VAL A 112 1.93 -9.22 -5.73
N PHE A 113 2.35 -8.83 -4.52
CA PHE A 113 3.13 -7.61 -4.31
C PHE A 113 4.52 -7.68 -4.92
N GLN A 114 5.22 -8.81 -4.80
CA GLN A 114 6.51 -9.03 -5.46
C GLN A 114 6.39 -8.92 -6.99
N SER A 115 5.32 -9.48 -7.56
CA SER A 115 5.05 -9.37 -9.00
C SER A 115 4.77 -7.92 -9.41
N PHE A 116 4.02 -7.19 -8.58
CA PHE A 116 3.71 -5.78 -8.81
C PHE A 116 4.95 -4.88 -8.77
N ASP A 117 5.92 -5.18 -7.90
CA ASP A 117 7.18 -4.43 -7.81
C ASP A 117 7.97 -4.49 -9.14
N GLY A 118 8.03 -5.69 -9.76
CA GLY A 118 8.61 -5.86 -11.09
C GLY A 118 7.87 -5.06 -12.17
N PHE A 119 6.53 -5.04 -12.11
CA PHE A 119 5.71 -4.26 -13.03
C PHE A 119 5.92 -2.74 -12.85
N GLU A 120 6.02 -2.27 -11.61
CA GLU A 120 6.25 -0.86 -11.29
C GLU A 120 7.56 -0.36 -11.89
N LYS A 121 8.63 -1.17 -11.80
CA LYS A 121 9.92 -0.85 -12.42
C LYS A 121 9.82 -0.75 -13.94
N GLN A 122 9.17 -1.72 -14.58
CA GLN A 122 8.98 -1.71 -16.04
C GLN A 122 8.14 -0.53 -16.51
N ALA A 123 7.06 -0.21 -15.78
CA ALA A 123 6.21 0.92 -16.08
C ALA A 123 6.99 2.24 -15.97
N TYR A 124 7.83 2.37 -14.94
CA TYR A 124 8.70 3.54 -14.78
C TYR A 124 9.71 3.67 -15.93
N ASP A 125 10.42 2.60 -16.27
CA ASP A 125 11.40 2.61 -17.36
C ASP A 125 10.76 2.98 -18.70
N TYR A 126 9.53 2.49 -18.94
CA TYR A 126 8.75 2.86 -20.12
C TYR A 126 8.41 4.35 -20.14
N VAL A 127 7.90 4.90 -19.03
CA VAL A 127 7.55 6.33 -18.93
C VAL A 127 8.78 7.22 -19.10
N VAL A 128 9.91 6.86 -18.48
CA VAL A 128 11.16 7.61 -18.60
C VAL A 128 11.69 7.58 -20.03
N LYS A 129 11.63 6.43 -20.71
CA LYS A 129 12.03 6.29 -22.11
C LYS A 129 11.24 7.25 -23.00
N TYR A 130 9.92 7.24 -22.92
CA TYR A 130 9.07 8.15 -23.72
C TYR A 130 9.29 9.62 -23.38
N THR A 131 9.48 9.95 -22.10
CA THR A 131 9.75 11.33 -21.68
C THR A 131 11.10 11.83 -22.22
N ASN A 132 12.13 10.98 -22.21
CA ASN A 132 13.45 11.32 -22.73
C ASN A 132 13.45 11.42 -24.26
N GLU A 133 12.72 10.56 -24.95
CA GLU A 133 12.51 10.68 -26.40
C GLU A 133 11.80 11.99 -26.74
N GLY A 134 10.71 12.32 -26.04
CA GLY A 134 9.99 13.59 -26.19
C GLY A 134 10.88 14.82 -25.93
N LYS A 135 11.70 14.79 -24.88
CA LYS A 135 12.66 15.87 -24.59
C LYS A 135 13.70 16.04 -25.70
N LYS A 136 14.24 14.96 -26.24
CA LYS A 136 15.18 15.03 -27.37
C LYS A 136 14.57 15.67 -28.61
N PHE A 137 13.30 15.37 -28.92
CA PHE A 137 12.57 16.02 -30.02
C PHE A 137 12.36 17.52 -29.80
N VAL A 138 12.08 17.94 -28.56
CA VAL A 138 11.93 19.35 -28.20
C VAL A 138 13.27 20.07 -28.28
N ASP A 139 14.33 19.49 -27.71
CA ASP A 139 15.68 20.09 -27.71
C ASP A 139 16.28 20.18 -29.12
N GLU A 140 15.99 19.22 -30.02
CA GLU A 140 16.42 19.28 -31.42
C GLU A 140 15.69 20.37 -32.20
N LYS A 141 14.39 20.61 -31.90
CA LYS A 141 13.66 21.74 -32.49
C LYS A 141 14.19 23.09 -31.99
N VAL A 142 14.46 23.22 -30.69
CA VAL A 142 14.97 24.47 -30.09
C VAL A 142 16.39 24.82 -30.56
N LYS A 143 17.20 23.85 -30.99
CA LYS A 143 18.54 24.11 -31.59
C LYS A 143 18.50 24.44 -33.09
N LYS A 144 17.38 24.23 -33.77
CA LYS A 144 17.21 24.54 -35.20
C LYS A 144 16.61 25.92 -35.46
N ASP A 145 16.04 26.54 -34.42
CA ASP A 145 15.64 27.95 -34.37
C ASP A 145 16.77 28.82 -33.78
#